data_AF-A0A8H7ZD49-F1
#
_entry.id   AF-A0A8H7ZD49-F1
#
_cell.length_a   1.000
_cell.length_b   1.000
_cell.length_c   1.000
_cell.angle_alpha   90.00
_cell.angle_beta   90.00
_cell.angle_gamma   90.00
#
_symmetry.space_group_name_H-M   'P 1'
#
loop_
_entity.id
_entity.type
_entity.pdbx_description
1 polymer ?
#
loop_
_entity_poly.entity_id
_entity_poly.type
_entity_poly.pdbx_seq_one_letter_code
_entity_poly.pdbx_strand_id
1 'polypeptide(L)'
;MNTFSILLQMKREEIQDTTEQPNGIIGVSKSFIKSHYVLVILCVVILGLLFHLRHKLGELLDRYRTRRRIQQGYYQTLGSFEGDINDGLTSTNFDLEANNSSDTRKGLSEAAKEEIKEIMNRKGINFDEARLEYTRNELNRNDIDEDGLPRDPKLVIF
;
A
#
# COMPACT_ATOMS: atom_id res chain seq x y z
N MET A 1 73.66 24.98 -27.91
CA MET A 1 72.82 23.92 -28.51
C MET A 1 73.71 23.00 -29.30
N ASN A 2 73.64 21.69 -29.08
CA ASN A 2 74.11 20.75 -30.11
C ASN A 2 72.99 19.77 -30.43
N THR A 3 72.26 20.09 -31.49
CA THR A 3 71.05 19.45 -32.01
C THR A 3 71.29 18.04 -32.57
N PHE A 4 72.54 17.65 -32.81
CA PHE A 4 72.90 16.36 -33.39
C PHE A 4 72.87 15.18 -32.39
N SER A 5 73.20 15.43 -31.12
CA SER A 5 73.12 14.41 -30.07
C SER A 5 71.68 13.99 -29.79
N ILE A 6 70.74 14.92 -30.00
CA ILE A 6 69.31 14.72 -29.70
C ILE A 6 68.64 13.87 -30.78
N LEU A 7 69.10 13.94 -32.04
CA LEU A 7 68.54 13.17 -33.15
C LEU A 7 69.03 11.70 -33.17
N LEU A 8 70.23 11.44 -32.66
CA LEU A 8 70.72 10.06 -32.50
C LEU A 8 70.11 9.35 -31.28
N GLN A 9 69.74 10.13 -30.26
CA GLN A 9 68.95 9.68 -29.10
C GLN A 9 67.52 9.29 -29.51
N MET A 10 66.97 9.93 -30.55
CA MET A 10 65.57 9.77 -30.91
C MET A 10 65.28 8.54 -31.80
N LYS A 11 66.28 8.00 -32.51
CA LYS A 11 66.04 6.95 -33.53
C LYS A 11 66.42 5.52 -33.12
N ARG A 12 67.08 5.32 -31.98
CA ARG A 12 67.67 4.00 -31.64
C ARG A 12 66.86 3.15 -30.64
N GLU A 13 65.98 3.73 -29.82
CA GLU A 13 65.18 2.94 -28.86
C GLU A 13 63.67 2.93 -29.15
N GLU A 14 63.23 3.63 -30.20
CA GLU A 14 61.91 3.45 -30.79
C GLU A 14 61.72 2.04 -31.42
N ILE A 15 62.78 1.22 -31.49
CA ILE A 15 62.80 -0.04 -32.28
C ILE A 15 62.91 -1.31 -31.42
N GLN A 16 63.33 -1.24 -30.15
CA GLN A 16 63.49 -2.45 -29.34
C GLN A 16 62.36 -2.60 -28.32
N ASP A 17 61.39 -3.41 -28.73
CA ASP A 17 60.63 -4.31 -27.86
C ASP A 17 59.26 -3.86 -27.37
N THR A 18 58.39 -3.65 -28.35
CA THR A 18 57.10 -4.34 -28.39
C THR A 18 57.23 -5.84 -28.05
N THR A 19 57.03 -6.24 -26.79
CA THR A 19 56.29 -7.46 -26.41
C THR A 19 55.85 -7.38 -24.94
N GLU A 20 54.75 -8.06 -24.62
CA GLU A 20 54.11 -8.19 -23.30
C GLU A 20 53.03 -7.16 -22.93
N GLN A 21 51.87 -7.35 -23.55
CA GLN A 21 50.58 -7.15 -22.88
C GLN A 21 50.33 -8.36 -21.96
N PRO A 22 50.16 -8.15 -20.64
CA PRO A 22 49.04 -8.78 -19.98
C PRO A 22 48.05 -7.70 -19.57
N ASN A 23 46.84 -7.81 -20.11
CA ASN A 23 45.65 -7.06 -19.71
C ASN A 23 45.41 -7.26 -18.20
N GLY A 24 46.05 -6.41 -17.40
CA GLY A 24 45.82 -6.30 -15.97
C GLY A 24 44.43 -5.74 -15.75
N ILE A 25 43.56 -6.60 -15.22
CA ILE A 25 42.27 -6.32 -14.60
C ILE A 25 42.20 -4.88 -14.12
N ILE A 26 41.16 -4.16 -14.59
CA ILE A 26 40.79 -2.80 -14.20
C ILE A 26 40.89 -2.69 -12.67
N GLY A 27 42.02 -2.18 -12.20
CA GLY A 27 42.23 -1.76 -10.84
C GLY A 27 41.40 -0.51 -10.64
N VAL A 28 40.10 -0.70 -10.38
CA VAL A 28 39.27 0.34 -9.78
C VAL A 28 39.94 0.63 -8.44
N SER A 29 40.75 1.69 -8.42
CA SER A 29 41.30 2.25 -7.20
C SER A 29 40.10 2.50 -6.29
N LYS A 30 39.88 1.59 -5.34
CA LYS A 30 38.94 1.81 -4.25
C LYS A 30 39.55 2.94 -3.45
N SER A 31 39.09 4.16 -3.72
CA SER A 31 39.34 5.29 -2.84
C SER A 31 38.99 4.82 -1.44
N PHE A 32 39.99 4.80 -0.56
CA PHE A 32 39.86 4.34 0.82
C PHE A 32 39.11 5.42 1.62
N ILE A 33 37.89 5.71 1.20
CA ILE A 33 36.91 6.40 2.00
C ILE A 33 36.76 5.50 3.23
N LYS A 34 37.07 6.04 4.42
CA LYS A 34 37.03 5.21 5.64
C LYS A 34 35.70 4.47 5.66
N SER A 35 35.75 3.15 5.80
CA SER A 35 34.59 2.24 5.72
C SER A 35 33.37 2.75 6.51
N HIS A 36 33.63 3.41 7.63
CA HIS A 36 32.63 4.05 8.48
C HIS A 36 31.83 5.17 7.77
N TYR A 37 32.45 5.99 6.91
CA TYR A 37 31.73 7.04 6.19
C TYR A 37 30.77 6.47 5.14
N VAL A 38 31.14 5.38 4.47
CA VAL A 38 30.26 4.72 3.49
C VAL A 38 29.03 4.14 4.20
N LEU A 39 29.23 3.51 5.36
CA LEU A 39 28.15 2.98 6.19
C LEU A 39 27.24 4.12 6.68
N VAL A 40 27.80 5.23 7.18
CA VAL A 40 27.02 6.39 7.65
C VAL A 40 26.20 7.00 6.52
N ILE A 41 26.77 7.20 5.34
CA ILE A 41 26.04 7.76 4.18
C ILE A 41 24.92 6.80 3.75
N LEU A 42 25.19 5.50 3.68
CA LEU A 42 24.18 4.49 3.37
C LEU A 42 23.05 4.47 4.41
N CYS A 43 23.37 4.59 5.70
CA CYS A 43 22.37 4.73 6.76
C CYS A 43 21.52 5.99 6.58
N VAL A 44 22.11 7.14 6.26
CA VAL A 44 21.37 8.40 6.05
C VAL A 44 20.46 8.30 4.82
N VAL A 45 20.94 7.71 3.73
CA VAL A 45 20.13 7.48 2.51
C VAL A 45 18.99 6.51 2.80
N ILE A 46 19.24 5.41 3.52
CA ILE A 46 18.19 4.46 3.93
C ILE A 46 17.19 5.14 4.85
N LEU A 47 17.62 5.94 5.83
CA LEU A 47 16.72 6.67 6.72
C LEU A 47 15.88 7.73 5.96
N GLY A 48 16.49 8.43 5.00
CA GLY A 48 15.79 9.39 4.14
C GLY A 48 14.80 8.71 3.20
N LEU A 49 15.18 7.59 2.59
CA LEU A 49 14.29 6.73 1.81
C LEU A 49 13.17 6.21 2.69
N LEU A 50 13.44 5.67 3.88
CA LEU A 50 12.42 5.23 4.82
C LEU A 50 11.50 6.37 5.25
N PHE A 51 12.00 7.60 5.40
CA PHE A 51 11.19 8.77 5.73
C PHE A 51 10.27 9.17 4.56
N HIS A 52 10.82 9.25 3.36
CA HIS A 52 10.08 9.60 2.15
C HIS A 52 9.10 8.50 1.75
N LEU A 53 9.53 7.23 1.84
CA LEU A 53 8.67 6.09 1.66
C LEU A 53 7.67 5.98 2.82
N ARG A 54 7.98 6.32 4.08
CA ARG A 54 6.97 6.30 5.16
C ARG A 54 5.82 7.24 4.84
N HIS A 55 6.09 8.40 4.26
CA HIS A 55 5.06 9.34 3.84
C HIS A 55 4.13 8.74 2.77
N LYS A 56 4.67 7.98 1.80
CA LYS A 56 3.89 7.33 0.73
C LYS A 56 3.36 5.92 1.09
N LEU A 57 4.03 5.24 2.01
CA LEU A 57 3.67 3.93 2.56
C LEU A 57 2.51 4.09 3.54
N GLY A 58 2.34 5.25 4.18
CA GLY A 58 1.20 5.52 5.08
C GLY A 58 -0.14 5.24 4.42
N GLU A 59 -0.38 5.81 3.24
CA GLU A 59 -1.65 5.67 2.51
C GLU A 59 -1.85 4.26 1.92
N LEU A 60 -0.78 3.57 1.49
CA LEU A 60 -0.88 2.21 0.95
C LEU A 60 -0.94 1.13 2.04
N LEU A 61 -0.23 1.32 3.17
CA LEU A 61 -0.30 0.39 4.29
C LEU A 61 -1.60 0.50 5.04
N ASP A 62 -2.26 1.66 5.14
CA ASP A 62 -3.52 1.74 5.88
C ASP A 62 -4.58 0.84 5.26
N ARG A 63 -4.63 0.78 3.92
CA ARG A 63 -5.54 -0.11 3.19
C ARG A 63 -5.23 -1.59 3.38
N TYR A 64 -3.97 -1.97 3.60
CA TYR A 64 -3.56 -3.36 3.79
C TYR A 64 -3.55 -3.81 5.26
N ARG A 65 -3.20 -2.91 6.19
CA ARG A 65 -3.05 -3.17 7.63
C ARG A 65 -4.39 -3.16 8.35
N THR A 66 -5.33 -2.33 7.88
CA THR A 66 -6.69 -2.24 8.42
C THR A 66 -7.52 -3.45 8.00
N ARG A 67 -7.38 -3.95 6.76
CA ARG A 67 -7.98 -5.23 6.32
C ARG A 67 -7.55 -6.45 7.15
N ARG A 68 -6.28 -6.51 7.58
CA ARG A 68 -5.78 -7.67 8.34
C ARG A 68 -6.10 -7.62 9.83
N ARG A 69 -6.33 -6.43 10.40
CA ARG A 69 -6.75 -6.25 11.81
C ARG A 69 -8.25 -6.33 12.00
N ILE A 70 -9.06 -5.92 11.02
CA ILE A 70 -10.52 -6.03 11.11
C ILE A 70 -10.97 -7.50 10.96
N GLN A 71 -10.32 -8.28 10.08
CA GLN A 71 -10.56 -9.73 9.99
C GLN A 71 -10.21 -10.53 11.26
N GLN A 72 -9.49 -9.95 12.23
CA GLN A 72 -9.11 -10.61 13.49
C GLN A 72 -10.02 -10.24 14.69
N GLY A 73 -11.14 -9.54 14.47
CA GLY A 73 -12.27 -9.50 15.41
C GLY A 73 -12.02 -8.85 16.78
N TYR A 74 -10.99 -8.01 16.92
CA TYR A 74 -10.57 -7.46 18.23
C TYR A 74 -11.04 -6.03 18.54
N TYR A 75 -11.81 -5.40 17.65
CA TYR A 75 -12.55 -4.18 17.98
C TYR A 75 -14.05 -4.53 17.99
N GLN A 76 -14.53 -5.01 19.13
CA GLN A 76 -15.95 -4.84 19.43
C GLN A 76 -16.16 -3.36 19.65
N THR A 77 -16.97 -2.71 18.81
CA THR A 77 -17.33 -1.31 19.02
C THR A 77 -18.00 -1.22 20.39
N LEU A 78 -17.33 -0.53 21.30
CA LEU A 78 -17.80 -0.28 22.66
C LEU A 78 -19.00 0.65 22.57
N GLY A 79 -20.20 0.10 22.38
CA GLY A 79 -21.48 0.66 22.81
C GLY A 79 -21.92 2.06 22.33
N SER A 80 -21.13 2.81 21.56
CA SER A 80 -21.50 4.14 21.06
C SER A 80 -21.52 4.19 19.53
N PHE A 81 -22.60 4.73 18.98
CA PHE A 81 -22.77 5.00 17.55
C PHE A 81 -21.89 6.16 17.04
N GLU A 82 -21.12 6.81 17.92
CA GLU A 82 -20.25 7.94 17.60
C GLU A 82 -19.20 7.59 16.54
N GLY A 83 -18.63 6.39 16.60
CA GLY A 83 -17.71 5.90 15.56
C GLY A 83 -18.41 5.74 14.21
N ASP A 84 -19.63 5.21 14.21
CA ASP A 84 -20.42 5.00 13.00
C ASP A 84 -20.82 6.33 12.35
N ILE A 85 -21.14 7.35 13.17
CA ILE A 85 -21.43 8.71 12.70
C ILE A 85 -20.18 9.34 12.05
N ASN A 86 -19.02 9.25 12.70
CA ASN A 86 -17.75 9.75 12.16
C ASN A 86 -17.36 9.06 10.85
N ASP A 87 -17.70 7.78 10.70
CA ASP A 87 -17.48 6.99 9.50
C ASP A 87 -18.51 7.27 8.38
N GLY A 88 -19.49 8.15 8.62
CA GLY A 88 -20.53 8.49 7.65
C GLY A 88 -21.60 7.40 7.47
N LEU A 89 -21.76 6.50 8.45
CA LEU A 89 -22.77 5.43 8.46
C LEU A 89 -24.13 5.91 8.97
N THR A 90 -24.50 7.14 8.62
CA THR A 90 -25.76 7.77 8.96
C THR A 90 -26.36 8.45 7.73
N SER A 91 -27.68 8.46 7.64
CA SER A 91 -28.44 9.10 6.56
C SER A 91 -29.74 9.66 7.11
N THR A 92 -30.49 10.37 6.27
CA THR A 92 -31.81 10.89 6.62
C THR A 92 -32.80 9.79 7.02
N ASN A 93 -32.67 8.59 6.43
CA ASN A 93 -33.51 7.43 6.76
C ASN A 93 -32.91 6.56 7.88
N PHE A 94 -31.71 6.89 8.35
CA PHE A 94 -30.96 6.13 9.34
C PHE A 94 -30.16 7.09 10.23
N ASP A 95 -30.89 7.72 11.15
CA ASP A 95 -30.36 8.71 12.08
C ASP A 95 -29.85 8.03 13.35
N LEU A 96 -28.54 8.16 13.58
CA LEU A 96 -27.86 7.65 14.76
C LEU A 96 -27.71 8.71 15.87
N GLU A 97 -27.90 9.98 15.55
CA GLU A 97 -27.85 11.12 16.49
C GLU A 97 -29.16 11.28 17.27
N ALA A 98 -30.26 10.69 16.77
CA ALA A 98 -31.52 10.60 17.49
C ALA A 98 -31.35 9.94 18.86
N ASN A 99 -32.26 10.25 19.79
CA ASN A 99 -32.23 9.73 21.16
C ASN A 99 -32.51 8.20 21.22
N ASN A 100 -31.47 7.42 20.94
CA ASN A 100 -31.47 5.96 20.92
C ASN A 100 -31.15 5.35 22.30
N SER A 101 -31.18 6.16 23.38
CA SER A 101 -30.78 5.74 24.74
C SER A 101 -31.62 4.61 25.34
N SER A 102 -32.86 4.43 24.86
CA SER A 102 -33.75 3.33 25.25
C SER A 102 -33.82 2.20 24.23
N ASP A 103 -33.09 2.27 23.13
CA ASP A 103 -33.09 1.24 22.09
C ASP A 103 -32.02 0.18 22.40
N THR A 104 -32.47 -1.07 22.59
CA THR A 104 -31.58 -2.21 22.87
C THR A 104 -31.09 -2.92 21.62
N ARG A 105 -31.55 -2.49 20.43
CA ARG A 105 -31.14 -3.09 19.15
C ARG A 105 -29.68 -2.75 18.87
N LYS A 106 -28.90 -3.78 18.50
CA LYS A 106 -27.45 -3.69 18.27
C LYS A 106 -27.03 -2.96 16.99
N GLY A 107 -27.98 -2.34 16.27
CA GLY A 107 -27.69 -1.67 15.00
C GLY A 107 -27.07 -2.61 13.95
N LEU A 108 -26.19 -2.05 13.13
CA LEU A 108 -25.50 -2.75 12.06
C LEU A 108 -24.37 -3.65 12.62
N SER A 109 -24.20 -4.86 12.09
CA SER A 109 -23.10 -5.74 12.51
C SER A 109 -21.75 -5.20 12.04
N GLU A 110 -20.67 -5.50 12.76
CA GLU A 110 -19.33 -5.03 12.41
C GLU A 110 -18.89 -5.47 11.00
N ALA A 111 -19.24 -6.69 10.60
CA ALA A 111 -18.97 -7.19 9.25
C ALA A 111 -19.73 -6.39 8.18
N ALA A 112 -21.01 -6.07 8.43
CA ALA A 112 -21.82 -5.27 7.52
C ALA A 112 -21.29 -3.82 7.42
N LYS A 113 -20.87 -3.22 8.54
CA LYS A 113 -20.25 -1.88 8.56
C LYS A 113 -18.99 -1.84 7.68
N GLU A 114 -18.11 -2.83 7.79
CA GLU A 114 -16.89 -2.90 6.97
C GLU A 114 -17.21 -3.03 5.48
N GLU A 115 -18.13 -3.93 5.10
CA GLU A 115 -18.48 -4.14 3.69
C GLU A 115 -19.18 -2.91 3.09
N ILE A 116 -20.07 -2.27 3.84
CA ILE A 116 -20.72 -1.02 3.41
C ILE A 116 -19.69 0.09 3.22
N LYS A 117 -18.76 0.27 4.16
CA LYS A 117 -17.64 1.23 4.00
C LYS A 117 -16.80 0.93 2.76
N GLU A 118 -16.56 -0.34 2.47
CA GLU A 118 -15.83 -0.72 1.26
C GLU A 118 -16.61 -0.36 -0.01
N ILE A 119 -17.92 -0.62 -0.05
CA ILE A 119 -18.78 -0.27 -1.19
C ILE A 119 -18.81 1.25 -1.39
N MET A 120 -18.99 2.04 -0.32
CA MET A 120 -18.94 3.50 -0.35
C MET A 120 -17.62 4.00 -0.94
N ASN A 121 -16.48 3.49 -0.44
CA ASN A 121 -15.16 3.90 -0.93
C ASN A 121 -14.87 3.46 -2.37
N ARG A 122 -15.36 2.28 -2.77
CA ARG A 122 -15.12 1.72 -4.10
C ARG A 122 -15.93 2.43 -5.17
N LYS A 123 -17.17 2.80 -4.86
CA LYS A 123 -18.13 3.36 -5.83
C LYS A 123 -18.37 4.86 -5.67
N GLY A 124 -17.94 5.47 -4.57
CA GLY A 124 -18.19 6.88 -4.27
C GLY A 124 -19.68 7.19 -4.05
N ILE A 125 -20.43 6.22 -3.53
CA ILE A 125 -21.89 6.33 -3.32
C ILE A 125 -22.22 6.64 -1.86
N ASN A 126 -23.45 7.11 -1.62
CA ASN A 126 -23.91 7.44 -0.28
C ASN A 126 -24.17 6.17 0.58
N PHE A 127 -24.36 6.37 1.89
CA PHE A 127 -24.58 5.27 2.84
C PHE A 127 -25.82 4.43 2.50
N ASP A 128 -26.93 5.06 2.12
CA ASP A 128 -28.19 4.35 1.81
C ASP A 128 -28.04 3.47 0.56
N GLU A 129 -27.40 3.98 -0.48
CA GLU A 129 -27.10 3.25 -1.71
C GLU A 129 -26.12 2.10 -1.45
N ALA A 130 -25.09 2.34 -0.64
CA ALA A 130 -24.15 1.30 -0.25
C ALA A 130 -24.80 0.19 0.57
N ARG A 131 -25.71 0.54 1.50
CA ARG A 131 -26.50 -0.42 2.27
C ARG A 131 -27.42 -1.24 1.38
N LEU A 132 -28.10 -0.59 0.42
CA LEU A 132 -28.95 -1.28 -0.56
C LEU A 132 -28.15 -2.29 -1.38
N GLU A 133 -26.97 -1.90 -1.86
CA GLU A 133 -26.10 -2.80 -2.60
C GLU A 133 -25.57 -3.95 -1.74
N TYR A 134 -25.17 -3.67 -0.51
CA TYR A 134 -24.78 -4.71 0.45
C TYR A 134 -25.90 -5.74 0.62
N THR A 135 -27.13 -5.30 0.87
CA THR A 135 -28.29 -6.19 1.02
C THR A 135 -28.54 -7.00 -0.24
N ARG A 136 -28.50 -6.39 -1.44
CA ARG A 136 -28.64 -7.12 -2.70
C ARG A 136 -27.56 -8.17 -2.89
N ASN A 137 -26.32 -7.86 -2.56
CA ASN A 137 -25.21 -8.81 -2.64
C ASN A 137 -25.42 -9.98 -1.68
N GLU A 138 -25.86 -9.73 -0.45
CA GLU A 138 -26.17 -10.79 0.51
C GLU A 138 -27.35 -11.65 0.07
N LEU A 139 -28.43 -11.06 -0.48
CA LEU A 139 -29.55 -11.83 -1.04
C LEU A 139 -29.07 -12.72 -2.19
N ASN A 140 -28.33 -12.16 -3.14
CA ASN A 140 -27.78 -12.90 -4.27
C ASN A 140 -26.83 -14.03 -3.84
N ARG A 141 -26.02 -13.83 -2.79
CA ARG A 141 -25.16 -14.86 -2.21
C ARG A 141 -25.93 -16.03 -1.61
N ASN A 142 -27.18 -15.80 -1.20
CA ASN A 142 -28.07 -16.79 -0.61
C ASN A 142 -29.11 -17.33 -1.62
N ASP A 143 -28.86 -17.18 -2.93
CA ASP A 143 -29.78 -17.59 -3.99
C ASP A 143 -31.18 -16.98 -3.88
N ILE A 144 -31.27 -15.75 -3.36
CA ILE A 144 -32.49 -14.95 -3.31
C ILE A 144 -32.44 -13.91 -4.43
N ASP A 145 -33.54 -13.75 -5.15
CA ASP A 145 -33.70 -12.77 -6.22
C ASP A 145 -33.93 -11.35 -5.68
N GLU A 146 -33.84 -10.35 -6.55
CA GLU A 146 -34.05 -8.94 -6.19
C GLU A 146 -35.47 -8.67 -5.66
N ASP A 147 -36.44 -9.49 -6.09
CA ASP A 147 -37.82 -9.48 -5.61
C ASP A 147 -38.00 -10.15 -4.23
N GLY A 148 -36.92 -10.67 -3.64
CA GLY A 148 -36.94 -11.35 -2.34
C GLY A 148 -37.40 -12.81 -2.39
N LEU A 149 -37.63 -13.35 -3.60
CA LEU A 149 -38.01 -14.75 -3.79
C LEU A 149 -36.76 -15.64 -3.95
N PRO A 150 -36.75 -16.87 -3.39
CA PRO A 150 -35.72 -17.84 -3.72
C PRO A 150 -35.65 -18.07 -5.23
N ARG A 151 -34.45 -18.22 -5.78
CA ARG A 151 -34.21 -18.57 -7.20
C ARG A 151 -34.49 -20.05 -7.51
N ASP A 152 -35.13 -20.78 -6.59
CA ASP A 152 -35.46 -22.19 -6.75
C ASP A 152 -36.57 -22.37 -7.79
N PRO A 153 -36.34 -23.10 -8.89
CA PRO A 153 -37.38 -23.37 -9.90
C PRO A 153 -38.57 -24.18 -9.36
N LYS A 154 -38.47 -24.78 -8.17
CA LYS A 154 -39.55 -25.52 -7.51
C LYS A 154 -40.30 -24.70 -6.47
N LEU A 155 -40.05 -23.40 -6.37
CA LEU A 155 -40.75 -22.51 -5.45
C LEU A 155 -42.26 -22.52 -5.74
N VAL A 156 -43.07 -22.86 -4.72
CA VAL A 156 -44.53 -22.74 -4.74
C VAL A 156 -44.92 -21.73 -3.67
N ILE A 157 -45.61 -20.66 -4.10
CA ILE A 157 -46.19 -19.63 -3.23
C ILE A 157 -47.72 -19.76 -3.28
N PHE A 158 -48.41 -19.44 -2.18
CA PHE A 158 -49.86 -19.65 -2.00
C PHE A 158 -50.59 -18.33 -1.80
#